data_AF-A0A9W3AS34-F1
#
_entry.id   AF-A0A9W3AS34-F1
#
_cell.length_a   1.000
_cell.length_b   1.000
_cell.length_c   1.000
_cell.angle_alpha   90.00
_cell.angle_beta   90.00
_cell.angle_gamma   90.00
#
_symmetry.space_group_name_H-M   'P 1'
#
loop_
_entity.id
_entity.type
_entity.pdbx_description
1 polymer ?
#
loop_
_entity_poly.entity_id
_entity_poly.type
_entity_poly.pdbx_seq_one_letter_code
_entity_poly.pdbx_strand_id
1 'polypeptide(L)'
;MLDSTIKKMKFDDVISAVGDFGAYQRRIYFLICLVSVPVAFQTLVSVFTLSIPEHRCAIPELDNDTYASQGPWHADLINQSIPWLSQKNMYSQCEVFVKDVTQRDWSNMTTKCDKWVYSKEIFTSTFVTELNLVCDDLIYKTYANMALMAGLLGGSLTWGSLSDRFGRKKVFMLSVVGQFSCSLSTGFVHWYLPFIILRFFTTFCDVGMVMTSFIIGVELVGPTKRKFAGIVVNFFWCLGLILMTGVSYGIRTWNHLQIALSCPTILLLSYSVFLPESPRWLINAGRVKEAAAIVRRLAKENGVTVSEKILSLQEVKLESNGEKIWHIFIDRTLLFRCLAIFINWCVASVVFYGLSLNIGNLTGNLYLNFFLFALVEVAAYFVCLVFLDSFGRRRLQCCSMLLGGVACLLSLFPVMYGGEGETWLTVALSMIGKFGASAAFAVIYFYTVELFPTVIRNSGLGLSSVMARIGGILAPYIADLGHVISGDMAVVLPLLIFDFRAT
;
A
#
# COMPACT_ATOMS: atom_id res chain seq x y z
N MET A 1 24.18 36.94 42.43
CA MET A 1 24.70 36.28 41.21
C MET A 1 24.76 34.78 41.44
N LEU A 2 23.68 34.05 41.12
CA LEU A 2 23.65 32.60 40.83
C LEU A 2 22.20 32.24 40.50
N ASP A 3 21.65 32.91 39.48
CA ASP A 3 20.48 32.39 38.78
C ASP A 3 21.03 31.45 37.70
N SER A 4 21.42 30.25 38.11
CA SER A 4 21.77 29.19 37.18
C SER A 4 20.49 28.85 36.44
N THR A 5 20.36 29.38 35.24
CA THR A 5 19.36 29.02 34.25
C THR A 5 19.39 27.50 34.11
N ILE A 6 18.49 26.80 34.81
CA ILE A 6 18.31 25.36 34.69
C ILE A 6 17.83 25.14 33.26
N LYS A 7 18.78 24.81 32.38
CA LYS A 7 18.50 24.45 30.99
C LYS A 7 17.70 23.16 31.03
N LYS A 8 16.37 23.29 30.94
CA LYS A 8 15.43 22.17 30.97
C LYS A 8 15.82 21.17 29.89
N MET A 9 16.03 19.91 30.30
CA MET A 9 16.54 18.85 29.44
C MET A 9 15.42 18.35 28.51
N LYS A 10 15.71 18.25 27.20
CA LYS A 10 14.78 17.63 26.25
C LYS A 10 14.98 16.11 26.28
N PHE A 11 13.93 15.36 25.94
CA PHE A 11 14.04 13.90 25.85
C PHE A 11 15.10 13.45 24.83
N ASP A 12 15.33 14.24 23.77
CA ASP A 12 16.37 13.95 22.78
C ASP A 12 17.80 14.02 23.35
N ASP A 13 18.01 14.86 24.38
CA ASP A 13 19.29 14.95 25.08
C ASP A 13 19.53 13.68 25.90
N VAL A 14 18.47 13.12 26.48
CA VAL A 14 18.52 11.84 27.21
C VAL A 14 18.95 10.72 26.28
N ILE A 15 18.30 10.56 25.11
CA ILE A 15 18.63 9.50 24.15
C ILE A 15 20.06 9.67 23.63
N SER A 16 20.47 10.90 23.33
CA SER A 16 21.85 11.19 22.88
C SER A 16 22.87 10.79 23.95
N ALA A 17 22.56 11.00 25.24
CA ALA A 17 23.42 10.61 26.35
C ALA A 17 23.53 9.09 26.56
N VAL A 18 22.53 8.31 26.15
CA VAL A 18 22.58 6.83 26.22
C VAL A 18 23.19 6.20 24.96
N GLY A 19 23.48 7.03 23.95
CA GLY A 19 23.95 6.62 22.64
C GLY A 19 22.84 6.65 21.59
N ASP A 20 23.14 7.27 20.45
CA ASP A 20 22.14 7.51 19.40
C ASP A 20 21.61 6.22 18.74
N PHE A 21 22.43 5.16 18.65
CA PHE A 21 22.09 3.92 17.94
C PHE A 21 22.91 2.70 18.42
N GLY A 22 22.88 2.44 19.74
CA GLY A 22 23.54 1.30 20.37
C GLY A 22 22.90 -0.06 20.06
N ALA A 23 23.41 -1.13 20.70
CA ALA A 23 23.00 -2.51 20.40
C ALA A 23 21.52 -2.78 20.70
N TYR A 24 21.00 -2.25 21.83
CA TYR A 24 19.59 -2.38 22.19
C TYR A 24 18.68 -1.73 21.13
N GLN A 25 18.98 -0.49 20.75
CA GLN A 25 18.22 0.27 19.76
C GLN A 25 18.23 -0.44 18.40
N ARG A 26 19.38 -0.95 17.96
CA ARG A 26 19.50 -1.73 16.71
C ARG A 26 18.61 -2.97 16.71
N ARG A 27 18.61 -3.75 17.79
CA ARG A 27 17.78 -4.95 17.92
C ARG A 27 16.29 -4.62 17.88
N ILE A 28 15.84 -3.66 18.70
CA ILE A 28 14.42 -3.28 18.75
C ILE A 28 13.97 -2.66 17.42
N TYR A 29 14.80 -1.80 16.83
CA TYR A 29 14.49 -1.17 15.56
C TYR A 29 14.38 -2.18 14.42
N PHE A 30 15.28 -3.17 14.35
CA PHE A 30 15.17 -4.27 13.39
C PHE A 30 13.86 -5.06 13.55
N LEU A 31 13.46 -5.39 14.79
CA LEU A 31 12.18 -6.05 15.04
C LEU A 31 11.00 -5.20 14.56
N ILE A 32 11.04 -3.89 14.81
CA ILE A 32 10.01 -2.95 14.35
C ILE A 32 9.95 -2.91 12.81
N CYS A 33 11.07 -2.94 12.12
CA CYS A 33 11.07 -2.97 10.65
C CYS A 33 10.42 -4.24 10.07
N LEU A 34 10.54 -5.39 10.74
CA LEU A 34 9.90 -6.63 10.29
C LEU A 34 8.35 -6.54 10.28
N VAL A 35 7.76 -5.62 11.04
CA VAL A 35 6.31 -5.36 11.03
C VAL A 35 5.82 -4.93 9.64
N SER A 36 6.65 -4.23 8.86
CA SER A 36 6.28 -3.75 7.53
C SER A 36 6.04 -4.88 6.52
N VAL A 37 6.58 -6.09 6.76
CA VAL A 37 6.44 -7.24 5.85
C VAL A 37 4.99 -7.75 5.80
N PRO A 38 4.34 -8.14 6.91
CA PRO A 38 2.92 -8.53 6.88
C PRO A 38 1.96 -7.44 6.40
N VAL A 39 2.29 -6.17 6.60
CA VAL A 39 1.48 -5.03 6.14
C VAL A 39 1.53 -4.95 4.61
N ALA A 40 2.72 -5.12 4.03
CA ALA A 40 2.90 -5.17 2.58
C ALA A 40 2.09 -6.32 1.96
N PHE A 41 2.12 -7.50 2.60
CA PHE A 41 1.28 -8.63 2.18
C PHE A 41 -0.19 -8.24 2.13
N GLN A 42 -0.74 -7.75 3.24
CA GLN A 42 -2.18 -7.49 3.31
C GLN A 42 -2.65 -6.31 2.47
N THR A 43 -1.79 -5.31 2.21
CA THR A 43 -2.16 -4.14 1.42
C THR A 43 -2.22 -4.44 -0.08
N LEU A 44 -1.30 -5.24 -0.61
CA LEU A 44 -1.17 -5.49 -2.05
C LEU A 44 -1.55 -6.90 -2.51
N VAL A 45 -2.00 -7.78 -1.61
CA VAL A 45 -2.52 -9.12 -1.97
C VAL A 45 -3.71 -9.05 -2.95
N SER A 46 -4.45 -7.94 -3.01
CA SER A 46 -5.57 -7.76 -3.95
C SER A 46 -5.13 -7.84 -5.42
N VAL A 47 -3.87 -7.56 -5.72
CA VAL A 47 -3.29 -7.72 -7.07
C VAL A 47 -3.41 -9.18 -7.55
N PHE A 48 -3.25 -10.15 -6.64
CA PHE A 48 -3.35 -11.57 -6.95
C PHE A 48 -4.77 -12.11 -6.73
N THR A 49 -5.43 -11.74 -5.64
CA THR A 49 -6.75 -12.32 -5.28
C THR A 49 -7.89 -11.79 -6.12
N LEU A 50 -7.78 -10.55 -6.63
CA LEU A 50 -8.76 -9.91 -7.53
C LEU A 50 -8.27 -9.86 -8.98
N SER A 51 -7.29 -10.69 -9.34
CA SER A 51 -6.85 -10.83 -10.72
C SER A 51 -7.96 -11.48 -11.55
N ILE A 52 -8.11 -11.00 -12.79
CA ILE A 52 -9.10 -11.48 -13.75
C ILE A 52 -8.31 -12.34 -14.75
N PRO A 53 -8.41 -13.68 -14.67
CA PRO A 53 -7.82 -14.52 -15.70
C PRO A 53 -8.58 -14.34 -17.02
N GLU A 54 -7.93 -14.74 -18.12
CA GLU A 54 -8.61 -14.81 -19.41
C GLU A 54 -9.84 -15.70 -19.30
N HIS A 55 -10.94 -15.22 -19.85
CA HIS A 55 -12.23 -15.86 -19.71
C HIS A 55 -13.05 -15.71 -20.97
N ARG A 56 -14.03 -16.59 -21.09
CA ARG A 56 -15.05 -16.56 -22.12
C ARG A 56 -16.36 -17.03 -21.54
N CYS A 57 -17.45 -16.79 -22.26
CA CYS A 57 -18.75 -17.30 -21.87
C CYS A 57 -18.77 -18.83 -21.90
N ALA A 58 -19.46 -19.42 -20.93
CA ALA A 58 -19.75 -20.85 -20.93
C ALA A 58 -20.76 -21.12 -22.04
N ILE A 59 -20.51 -22.17 -22.83
CA ILE A 59 -21.41 -22.54 -23.92
C ILE A 59 -22.74 -23.04 -23.33
N PRO A 60 -23.89 -22.46 -23.71
CA PRO A 60 -25.20 -22.95 -23.30
C PRO A 60 -25.37 -24.46 -23.56
N GLU A 61 -25.92 -25.18 -22.58
CA GLU A 61 -26.18 -26.64 -22.64
C GLU A 61 -24.94 -27.55 -22.63
N LEU A 62 -23.74 -27.00 -22.43
CA LEU A 62 -22.50 -27.78 -22.27
C LEU A 62 -22.01 -27.75 -20.81
N ASP A 63 -22.33 -28.79 -20.04
CA ASP A 63 -22.04 -28.83 -18.60
C ASP A 63 -20.53 -28.99 -18.27
N ASN A 64 -19.75 -29.64 -19.14
CA ASN A 64 -18.31 -29.90 -18.93
C ASN A 64 -17.41 -28.95 -19.75
N ASP A 65 -17.81 -27.69 -19.88
CA ASP A 65 -17.05 -26.70 -20.64
C ASP A 65 -15.75 -26.30 -19.91
N THR A 66 -14.63 -26.29 -20.63
CA THR A 66 -13.32 -25.85 -20.12
C THR A 66 -12.73 -24.78 -21.02
N TYR A 67 -11.97 -23.83 -20.43
CA TYR A 67 -11.40 -22.73 -21.19
C TYR A 67 -10.48 -23.23 -22.31
N ALA A 68 -9.56 -24.15 -21.97
CA ALA A 68 -8.74 -24.85 -22.95
C ALA A 68 -9.60 -25.74 -23.86
N SER A 69 -9.30 -25.72 -25.15
CA SER A 69 -10.04 -26.52 -26.13
C SER A 69 -9.83 -28.01 -25.90
N GLN A 70 -10.94 -28.75 -25.77
CA GLN A 70 -10.94 -30.21 -25.56
C GLN A 70 -10.76 -31.00 -26.87
N GLY A 71 -10.61 -30.32 -28.01
CA GLY A 71 -10.40 -30.92 -29.31
C GLY A 71 -11.00 -30.07 -30.44
N PRO A 72 -10.89 -30.54 -31.71
CA PRO A 72 -11.40 -29.79 -32.86
C PRO A 72 -12.90 -29.51 -32.81
N TRP A 73 -13.69 -30.46 -32.27
CA TRP A 73 -15.13 -30.31 -32.10
C TRP A 73 -15.49 -29.16 -31.14
N HIS A 74 -14.70 -28.99 -30.07
CA HIS A 74 -14.93 -27.95 -29.07
C HIS A 74 -14.51 -26.58 -29.60
N ALA A 75 -13.41 -26.53 -30.35
CA ALA A 75 -12.95 -25.31 -31.00
C ALA A 75 -13.96 -24.80 -32.04
N ASP A 76 -14.55 -25.70 -32.84
CA ASP A 76 -15.59 -25.35 -33.80
C ASP A 76 -16.85 -24.83 -33.09
N LEU A 77 -17.25 -25.47 -31.99
CA LEU A 77 -18.38 -25.02 -31.18
C LEU A 77 -18.13 -23.65 -30.54
N ILE A 78 -16.92 -23.36 -30.06
CA ILE A 78 -16.53 -22.03 -29.57
C ILE A 78 -16.66 -20.99 -30.69
N ASN A 79 -16.16 -21.29 -31.89
CA ASN A 79 -16.22 -20.38 -33.04
C ASN A 79 -17.66 -20.03 -33.46
N GLN A 80 -18.57 -20.99 -33.35
CA GLN A 80 -19.97 -20.80 -33.71
C GLN A 80 -20.77 -20.10 -32.59
N SER A 81 -20.41 -20.34 -31.33
CA SER A 81 -21.18 -19.85 -30.17
C SER A 81 -20.74 -18.48 -29.68
N ILE A 82 -19.48 -18.10 -29.83
CA ILE A 82 -18.93 -16.86 -29.25
C ILE A 82 -18.41 -15.94 -30.35
N PRO A 83 -18.83 -14.66 -30.38
CA PRO A 83 -18.35 -13.69 -31.35
C PRO A 83 -16.84 -13.51 -31.30
N TRP A 84 -16.18 -13.57 -32.47
CA TRP A 84 -14.75 -13.27 -32.59
C TRP A 84 -14.54 -11.76 -32.80
N LEU A 85 -13.81 -11.11 -31.88
CA LEU A 85 -13.47 -9.70 -31.97
C LEU A 85 -12.17 -9.53 -32.74
N SER A 86 -12.27 -9.38 -34.07
CA SER A 86 -11.10 -9.23 -34.96
C SER A 86 -10.18 -8.05 -34.59
N GLN A 87 -10.69 -7.01 -33.92
CA GLN A 87 -9.90 -5.85 -33.49
C GLN A 87 -8.97 -6.16 -32.31
N LYS A 88 -9.36 -7.12 -31.45
CA LYS A 88 -8.62 -7.48 -30.23
C LYS A 88 -7.96 -8.86 -30.34
N ASN A 89 -8.13 -9.56 -31.46
CA ASN A 89 -7.65 -10.92 -31.70
C ASN A 89 -8.06 -11.92 -30.60
N MET A 90 -9.30 -11.78 -30.09
CA MET A 90 -9.83 -12.58 -28.99
C MET A 90 -11.34 -12.81 -29.15
N TYR A 91 -11.87 -13.86 -28.50
CA TYR A 91 -13.31 -14.06 -28.37
C TYR A 91 -13.94 -13.00 -27.45
N SER A 92 -15.22 -12.69 -27.69
CA SER A 92 -16.00 -11.87 -26.78
C SER A 92 -16.06 -12.52 -25.39
N GLN A 93 -15.80 -11.72 -24.36
CA GLN A 93 -15.75 -12.18 -22.97
C GLN A 93 -17.11 -12.09 -22.26
N CYS A 94 -18.04 -11.31 -22.82
CA CYS A 94 -19.30 -10.91 -22.18
C CYS A 94 -20.56 -11.23 -22.99
N GLU A 95 -20.40 -11.62 -24.26
CA GLU A 95 -21.51 -11.88 -25.16
C GLU A 95 -21.38 -13.27 -25.80
N VAL A 96 -22.52 -13.92 -25.98
CA VAL A 96 -22.65 -15.22 -26.65
C VAL A 96 -23.78 -15.14 -27.68
N PHE A 97 -23.69 -15.89 -28.78
CA PHE A 97 -24.76 -15.97 -29.76
C PHE A 97 -25.97 -16.71 -29.16
N VAL A 98 -27.18 -16.26 -29.53
CA VAL A 98 -28.42 -16.92 -29.13
C VAL A 98 -28.59 -18.18 -29.97
N LYS A 99 -28.76 -19.33 -29.31
CA LYS A 99 -29.03 -20.60 -29.99
C LYS A 99 -30.50 -20.66 -30.41
N ASP A 100 -30.77 -20.78 -31.72
CA ASP A 100 -32.14 -20.92 -32.22
C ASP A 100 -32.63 -22.36 -31.99
N VAL A 101 -33.53 -22.51 -31.02
CA VAL A 101 -34.10 -23.81 -30.59
C VAL A 101 -34.77 -24.56 -31.75
N THR A 102 -35.25 -23.83 -32.77
CA THR A 102 -35.95 -24.38 -33.94
C THR A 102 -35.02 -24.93 -35.02
N GLN A 103 -33.81 -24.39 -35.18
CA GLN A 103 -32.88 -24.76 -36.26
C GLN A 103 -31.64 -25.52 -35.77
N ARG A 104 -31.42 -25.63 -34.45
CA ARG A 104 -30.17 -26.16 -33.84
C ARG A 104 -28.90 -25.41 -34.26
N ASP A 105 -29.05 -24.29 -34.94
CA ASP A 105 -27.97 -23.40 -35.37
C ASP A 105 -27.92 -22.16 -34.48
N TRP A 106 -26.77 -21.49 -34.48
CA TRP A 106 -26.56 -20.24 -33.77
C TRP A 106 -27.08 -19.06 -34.59
N SER A 107 -27.87 -18.20 -33.98
CA SER A 107 -28.34 -16.97 -34.60
C SER A 107 -27.25 -15.89 -34.55
N ASN A 108 -27.34 -14.89 -35.44
CA ASN A 108 -26.46 -13.71 -35.41
C ASN A 108 -26.81 -12.71 -34.29
N MET A 109 -27.81 -12.99 -33.45
CA MET A 109 -28.16 -12.16 -32.31
C MET A 109 -27.30 -12.54 -31.10
N THR A 110 -26.73 -11.55 -30.42
CA THR A 110 -25.96 -11.75 -29.19
C THR A 110 -26.80 -11.50 -27.94
N THR A 111 -26.50 -12.24 -26.88
CA THR A 111 -27.06 -12.06 -25.54
C THR A 111 -25.93 -12.00 -24.52
N LYS A 112 -26.21 -11.41 -23.35
CA LYS A 112 -25.29 -11.41 -22.20
C LYS A 112 -25.12 -12.82 -21.65
N CYS A 113 -23.94 -13.07 -21.10
CA CYS A 113 -23.58 -14.37 -20.54
C CYS A 113 -24.03 -14.52 -19.09
N ASP A 114 -24.56 -15.69 -18.74
CA ASP A 114 -24.96 -16.02 -17.37
C ASP A 114 -23.87 -16.79 -16.60
N LYS A 115 -22.99 -17.46 -17.34
CA LYS A 115 -21.91 -18.31 -16.80
C LYS A 115 -20.63 -18.10 -17.61
N TRP A 116 -19.49 -18.22 -16.95
CA TRP A 116 -18.17 -18.02 -17.54
C TRP A 116 -17.25 -19.21 -17.26
N VAL A 117 -16.29 -19.38 -18.17
CA VAL A 117 -15.21 -20.35 -18.03
C VAL A 117 -13.89 -19.61 -18.09
N TYR A 118 -13.02 -19.89 -17.12
CA TYR A 118 -11.78 -19.16 -16.89
C TYR A 118 -10.56 -20.02 -17.21
N SER A 119 -9.50 -19.39 -17.72
CA SER A 119 -8.18 -19.99 -17.87
C SER A 119 -7.59 -20.34 -16.51
N LYS A 120 -7.03 -21.55 -16.39
CA LYS A 120 -6.37 -22.06 -15.18
C LYS A 120 -4.84 -22.08 -15.27
N GLU A 121 -4.29 -21.39 -16.26
CA GLU A 121 -2.84 -21.37 -16.50
C GLU A 121 -2.10 -20.66 -15.34
N ILE A 122 -2.52 -19.44 -15.02
CA ILE A 122 -1.89 -18.60 -14.00
C ILE A 122 -2.47 -18.90 -12.61
N PHE A 123 -3.80 -18.89 -12.48
CA PHE A 123 -4.51 -19.09 -11.21
C PHE A 123 -5.42 -20.30 -11.26
N THR A 124 -5.51 -21.05 -10.16
CA THR A 124 -6.49 -22.14 -10.05
C THR A 124 -7.88 -21.59 -9.78
N SER A 125 -7.98 -20.60 -8.89
CA SER A 125 -9.16 -19.79 -8.65
C SER A 125 -8.77 -18.44 -8.05
N THR A 126 -9.52 -17.40 -8.41
CA THR A 126 -9.49 -16.07 -7.81
C THR A 126 -10.85 -15.72 -7.21
N PHE A 127 -10.91 -14.72 -6.33
CA PHE A 127 -12.17 -14.29 -5.73
C PHE A 127 -13.16 -13.80 -6.80
N VAL A 128 -12.63 -13.17 -7.86
CA VAL A 128 -13.41 -12.78 -9.04
C VAL A 128 -14.04 -14.01 -9.73
N THR A 129 -13.26 -15.08 -9.93
CA THR A 129 -13.75 -16.29 -10.61
C THR A 129 -14.78 -17.07 -9.80
N GLU A 130 -14.73 -17.01 -8.46
CA GLU A 130 -15.70 -17.72 -7.61
C GLU A 130 -17.08 -17.06 -7.63
N LEU A 131 -17.13 -15.73 -7.72
CA LEU A 131 -18.36 -14.95 -7.72
C LEU A 131 -18.78 -14.45 -9.10
N ASN A 132 -18.03 -14.80 -10.16
CA ASN A 132 -18.25 -14.32 -11.53
C ASN A 132 -18.32 -12.79 -11.66
N LEU A 133 -17.41 -12.07 -11.00
CA LEU A 133 -17.37 -10.60 -10.99
C LEU A 133 -16.70 -10.04 -12.26
N VAL A 134 -17.26 -10.36 -13.43
CA VAL A 134 -16.77 -9.93 -14.74
C VAL A 134 -17.84 -9.13 -15.50
N CYS A 135 -17.45 -8.45 -16.58
CA CYS A 135 -18.37 -7.67 -17.42
C CYS A 135 -19.10 -6.57 -16.61
N ASP A 136 -20.43 -6.60 -16.52
CA ASP A 136 -21.22 -5.60 -15.78
C ASP A 136 -20.83 -5.54 -14.29
N ASP A 137 -20.44 -6.68 -13.72
CA ASP A 137 -20.09 -6.84 -12.31
C ASP A 137 -18.61 -6.50 -12.01
N LEU A 138 -17.85 -6.07 -13.01
CA LEU A 138 -16.44 -5.68 -12.85
C LEU A 138 -16.27 -4.55 -11.82
N ILE A 139 -17.25 -3.66 -11.69
CA ILE A 139 -17.22 -2.53 -10.76
C ILE A 139 -17.09 -2.97 -9.28
N TYR A 140 -17.50 -4.21 -8.96
CA TYR A 140 -17.35 -4.78 -7.62
C TYR A 140 -15.88 -5.00 -7.24
N LYS A 141 -14.98 -5.27 -8.21
CA LYS A 141 -13.52 -5.27 -7.98
C LYS A 141 -13.04 -3.90 -7.52
N THR A 142 -13.49 -2.84 -8.18
CA THR A 142 -13.15 -1.45 -7.86
C THR A 142 -13.59 -1.10 -6.44
N TYR A 143 -14.84 -1.43 -6.09
CA TYR A 143 -15.39 -1.21 -4.74
C TYR A 143 -14.61 -1.96 -3.66
N ALA A 144 -14.16 -3.18 -3.92
CA ALA A 144 -13.33 -3.94 -2.99
C ALA A 144 -11.98 -3.26 -2.72
N ASN A 145 -11.30 -2.76 -3.77
CA ASN A 145 -10.04 -2.01 -3.62
C ASN A 145 -10.24 -0.65 -2.92
N MET A 146 -11.37 0.02 -3.14
CA MET A 146 -11.68 1.25 -2.41
C MET A 146 -11.94 1.00 -0.93
N ALA A 147 -12.64 -0.07 -0.58
CA ALA A 147 -12.91 -0.41 0.81
C ALA A 147 -11.60 -0.69 1.56
N LEU A 148 -10.64 -1.33 0.91
CA LEU A 148 -9.27 -1.49 1.41
C LEU A 148 -8.63 -0.12 1.70
N MET A 149 -8.69 0.82 0.76
CA MET A 149 -8.13 2.18 0.91
C MET A 149 -8.87 3.03 1.96
N ALA A 150 -10.19 2.87 2.06
CA ALA A 150 -11.01 3.49 3.09
C ALA A 150 -10.66 2.95 4.48
N GLY A 151 -10.30 1.68 4.59
CA GLY A 151 -9.76 1.09 5.82
C GLY A 151 -8.47 1.79 6.26
N LEU A 152 -7.53 2.01 5.33
CA LEU A 152 -6.29 2.76 5.60
C LEU A 152 -6.58 4.20 6.08
N LEU A 153 -7.56 4.88 5.46
CA LEU A 153 -8.00 6.20 5.90
C LEU A 153 -8.57 6.17 7.32
N GLY A 154 -9.54 5.29 7.58
CA GLY A 154 -10.17 5.15 8.89
C GLY A 154 -9.16 4.81 9.98
N GLY A 155 -8.20 3.94 9.70
CA GLY A 155 -7.13 3.58 10.62
C GLY A 155 -6.23 4.77 10.96
N SER A 156 -5.89 5.59 9.96
CA SER A 156 -5.01 6.75 10.17
C SER A 156 -5.61 7.83 11.08
N LEU A 157 -6.94 8.00 11.06
CA LEU A 157 -7.66 8.97 11.88
C LEU A 157 -7.86 8.49 13.33
N THR A 158 -7.97 7.18 13.53
CA THR A 158 -8.39 6.58 14.81
C THR A 158 -7.20 6.13 15.66
N TRP A 159 -6.27 5.38 15.08
CA TRP A 159 -5.20 4.74 15.85
C TRP A 159 -4.19 5.72 16.44
N GLY A 160 -3.97 6.89 15.84
CA GLY A 160 -3.11 7.92 16.41
C GLY A 160 -3.61 8.39 17.77
N SER A 161 -4.88 8.83 17.81
CA SER A 161 -5.56 9.27 19.04
C SER A 161 -5.65 8.14 20.07
N LEU A 162 -5.90 6.90 19.63
CA LEU A 162 -5.98 5.74 20.52
C LEU A 162 -4.62 5.39 21.12
N SER A 163 -3.56 5.42 20.32
CA SER A 163 -2.17 5.17 20.74
C SER A 163 -1.72 6.16 21.80
N ASP A 164 -2.09 7.43 21.65
CA ASP A 164 -1.71 8.46 22.61
C ASP A 164 -2.52 8.35 23.93
N ARG A 165 -3.74 7.80 23.90
CA ARG A 165 -4.58 7.60 25.10
C ARG A 165 -4.25 6.32 25.87
N PHE A 166 -4.13 5.19 25.18
CA PHE A 166 -4.02 3.86 25.80
C PHE A 166 -2.60 3.31 25.89
N GLY A 167 -1.64 3.92 25.17
CA GLY A 167 -0.26 3.47 25.09
C GLY A 167 0.06 2.83 23.74
N ARG A 168 1.27 3.09 23.24
CA ARG A 168 1.68 2.68 21.88
C ARG A 168 1.76 1.17 21.76
N LYS A 169 2.34 0.49 22.76
CA LYS A 169 2.50 -0.98 22.76
C LYS A 169 1.16 -1.71 22.83
N LYS A 170 0.22 -1.25 23.67
CA LYS A 170 -1.10 -1.90 23.78
C LYS A 170 -1.90 -1.78 22.50
N VAL A 171 -1.88 -0.59 21.88
CA VAL A 171 -2.55 -0.35 20.60
C VAL A 171 -1.91 -1.18 19.49
N PHE A 172 -0.58 -1.25 19.43
CA PHE A 172 0.12 -2.16 18.51
C PHE A 172 -0.39 -3.60 18.62
N MET A 173 -0.44 -4.15 19.84
CA MET A 173 -0.90 -5.52 20.07
C MET A 173 -2.37 -5.73 19.67
N LEU A 174 -3.24 -4.77 19.95
CA LEU A 174 -4.64 -4.81 19.54
C LEU A 174 -4.77 -4.82 18.01
N SER A 175 -3.98 -3.99 17.32
CA SER A 175 -3.93 -3.96 15.86
C SER A 175 -3.41 -5.27 15.26
N VAL A 176 -2.41 -5.91 15.85
CA VAL A 176 -1.91 -7.23 15.41
C VAL A 176 -3.01 -8.29 15.49
N VAL A 177 -3.70 -8.38 16.64
CA VAL A 177 -4.79 -9.35 16.84
C VAL A 177 -5.93 -9.08 15.86
N GLY A 178 -6.33 -7.81 15.71
CA GLY A 178 -7.38 -7.41 14.77
C GLY A 178 -7.04 -7.74 13.32
N GLN A 179 -5.85 -7.37 12.86
CA GLN A 179 -5.37 -7.67 11.52
C GLN A 179 -5.35 -9.19 11.26
N PHE A 180 -4.72 -9.96 12.15
CA PHE A 180 -4.64 -11.42 12.00
C PHE A 180 -6.03 -12.06 11.89
N SER A 181 -6.95 -11.67 12.79
CA SER A 181 -8.30 -12.25 12.86
C SER A 181 -9.12 -11.91 11.62
N CYS A 182 -9.13 -10.65 11.19
CA CYS A 182 -9.85 -10.21 9.99
C CYS A 182 -9.25 -10.86 8.73
N SER A 183 -7.92 -10.82 8.60
CA SER A 183 -7.22 -11.33 7.43
C SER A 183 -7.37 -12.85 7.25
N LEU A 184 -7.28 -13.60 8.36
CA LEU A 184 -7.51 -15.04 8.35
C LEU A 184 -8.96 -15.35 7.97
N SER A 185 -9.91 -14.61 8.55
CA SER A 185 -11.34 -14.77 8.25
C SER A 185 -11.64 -14.51 6.77
N THR A 186 -10.97 -13.55 6.12
CA THR A 186 -11.14 -13.27 4.67
C THR A 186 -10.86 -14.49 3.81
N GLY A 187 -9.93 -15.36 4.21
CA GLY A 187 -9.63 -16.59 3.47
C GLY A 187 -10.74 -17.64 3.47
N PHE A 188 -11.76 -17.52 4.34
CA PHE A 188 -12.87 -18.46 4.44
C PHE A 188 -14.19 -17.90 3.88
N VAL A 189 -14.17 -16.69 3.33
CA VAL A 189 -15.39 -16.01 2.88
C VAL A 189 -15.64 -16.25 1.40
N HIS A 190 -16.82 -16.78 1.07
CA HIS A 190 -17.31 -16.97 -0.30
C HIS A 190 -18.43 -16.01 -0.68
N TRP A 191 -18.59 -14.90 0.06
CA TRP A 191 -19.66 -13.92 -0.14
C TRP A 191 -19.06 -12.52 -0.26
N TYR A 192 -19.64 -11.70 -1.13
CA TYR A 192 -19.08 -10.38 -1.45
C TYR A 192 -19.05 -9.40 -0.26
N LEU A 193 -20.18 -9.24 0.45
CA LEU A 193 -20.28 -8.24 1.52
C LEU A 193 -19.35 -8.52 2.72
N PRO A 194 -19.30 -9.75 3.28
CA PRO A 194 -18.33 -10.05 4.35
C PRO A 194 -16.88 -9.90 3.89
N PHE A 195 -16.58 -10.16 2.61
CA PHE A 195 -15.23 -10.01 2.06
C PHE A 195 -14.77 -8.55 2.14
N ILE A 196 -15.61 -7.61 1.69
CA ILE A 196 -15.33 -6.17 1.76
C ILE A 196 -15.16 -5.69 3.19
N ILE A 197 -16.07 -6.07 4.08
CA ILE A 197 -16.05 -5.62 5.48
C ILE A 197 -14.74 -6.07 6.15
N LEU A 198 -14.38 -7.34 5.99
CA LEU A 198 -13.13 -7.86 6.55
C LEU A 198 -11.90 -7.22 5.91
N ARG A 199 -11.93 -6.93 4.61
CA ARG A 199 -10.84 -6.24 3.90
C ARG A 199 -10.62 -4.83 4.42
N PHE A 200 -11.69 -4.08 4.65
CA PHE A 200 -11.66 -2.77 5.30
C PHE A 200 -11.02 -2.85 6.69
N PHE A 201 -11.46 -3.79 7.53
CA PHE A 201 -10.93 -3.91 8.90
C PHE A 201 -9.49 -4.42 8.94
N THR A 202 -9.07 -5.24 7.97
CA THR A 202 -7.69 -5.71 7.85
C THR A 202 -6.74 -4.53 7.67
N THR A 203 -7.01 -3.67 6.68
CA THR A 203 -6.16 -2.49 6.44
C THR A 203 -6.35 -1.37 7.45
N PHE A 204 -7.53 -1.27 8.06
CA PHE A 204 -7.74 -0.43 9.22
C PHE A 204 -6.75 -0.80 10.34
N CYS A 205 -6.60 -2.08 10.64
CA CYS A 205 -5.66 -2.57 11.64
C CYS A 205 -4.19 -2.45 11.18
N ASP A 206 -3.90 -2.65 9.88
CA ASP A 206 -2.55 -2.47 9.32
C ASP A 206 -1.96 -1.10 9.67
N VAL A 207 -2.75 -0.03 9.53
CA VAL A 207 -2.28 1.33 9.85
C VAL A 207 -1.93 1.47 11.32
N GLY A 208 -2.75 0.90 12.22
CA GLY A 208 -2.46 0.91 13.65
C GLY A 208 -1.14 0.21 13.96
N MET A 209 -0.90 -0.92 13.29
CA MET A 209 0.33 -1.70 13.44
C MET A 209 1.58 -0.95 12.94
N VAL A 210 1.53 -0.35 11.74
CA VAL A 210 2.64 0.45 11.18
C VAL A 210 2.88 1.73 11.97
N MET A 211 1.83 2.51 12.25
CA MET A 211 1.97 3.79 12.95
C MET A 211 2.60 3.61 14.33
N THR A 212 2.05 2.70 15.14
CA THR A 212 2.53 2.52 16.52
C THR A 212 3.95 1.97 16.56
N SER A 213 4.27 0.98 15.71
CA SER A 213 5.62 0.42 15.62
C SER A 213 6.64 1.45 15.13
N PHE A 214 6.31 2.21 14.08
CA PHE A 214 7.17 3.27 13.54
C PHE A 214 7.48 4.33 14.61
N ILE A 215 6.47 4.79 15.34
CA ILE A 215 6.68 5.82 16.36
C ILE A 215 7.55 5.30 17.51
N ILE A 216 7.30 4.09 18.01
CA ILE A 216 8.16 3.49 19.05
C ILE A 216 9.61 3.39 18.55
N GLY A 217 9.82 3.01 17.29
CA GLY A 217 11.14 2.89 16.70
C GLY A 217 11.88 4.22 16.64
N VAL A 218 11.22 5.27 16.14
CA VAL A 218 11.83 6.61 16.01
C VAL A 218 12.06 7.27 17.38
N GLU A 219 11.24 7.00 18.37
CA GLU A 219 11.41 7.53 19.74
C GLU A 219 12.60 6.93 20.47
N LEU A 220 12.94 5.67 20.18
CA LEU A 220 14.10 5.01 20.74
C LEU A 220 15.40 5.36 20.01
N VAL A 221 15.33 5.81 18.76
CA VAL A 221 16.50 6.18 17.95
C VAL A 221 16.87 7.66 18.16
N GLY A 222 18.18 7.90 18.33
CA GLY A 222 18.73 9.24 18.50
C GLY A 222 18.50 10.14 17.28
N PRO A 223 18.46 11.46 17.47
CA PRO A 223 18.08 12.43 16.43
C PRO A 223 18.96 12.35 15.17
N THR A 224 20.25 12.00 15.32
CA THR A 224 21.20 11.90 14.20
C THR A 224 20.88 10.77 13.22
N LYS A 225 20.26 9.68 13.69
CA LYS A 225 19.96 8.48 12.90
C LYS A 225 18.49 8.35 12.51
N ARG A 226 17.62 9.28 12.91
CA ARG A 226 16.18 9.26 12.57
C ARG A 226 15.91 9.27 11.07
N LYS A 227 16.71 9.98 10.27
CA LYS A 227 16.59 9.97 8.79
C LYS A 227 16.79 8.55 8.23
N PHE A 228 17.86 7.89 8.66
CA PHE A 228 18.16 6.50 8.27
C PHE A 228 17.04 5.56 8.72
N ALA A 229 16.58 5.69 9.97
CA ALA A 229 15.45 4.93 10.49
C ALA A 229 14.11 5.24 9.77
N GLY A 230 13.95 6.41 9.17
CA GLY A 230 12.79 6.74 8.36
C GLY A 230 12.77 6.01 7.02
N ILE A 231 13.95 5.74 6.44
CA ILE A 231 14.06 5.13 5.10
C ILE A 231 14.17 3.61 5.20
N VAL A 232 14.94 3.08 6.16
CA VAL A 232 15.18 1.63 6.30
C VAL A 232 13.89 0.82 6.41
N VAL A 233 12.88 1.35 7.10
CA VAL A 233 11.56 0.70 7.22
C VAL A 233 10.90 0.43 5.86
N ASN A 234 11.11 1.31 4.86
CA ASN A 234 10.54 1.13 3.53
C ASN A 234 11.23 -0.01 2.75
N PHE A 235 12.49 -0.32 3.03
CA PHE A 235 13.13 -1.50 2.43
C PHE A 235 12.48 -2.80 2.92
N PHE A 236 12.00 -2.85 4.17
CA PHE A 236 11.28 -4.02 4.69
C PHE A 236 9.88 -4.13 4.10
N TRP A 237 9.25 -3.02 3.75
CA TRP A 237 8.05 -3.03 2.92
C TRP A 237 8.32 -3.72 1.57
N CYS A 238 9.39 -3.32 0.86
CA CYS A 238 9.76 -3.97 -0.40
C CYS A 238 10.12 -5.45 -0.23
N LEU A 239 10.80 -5.81 0.86
CA LEU A 239 11.05 -7.21 1.20
C LEU A 239 9.75 -8.00 1.29
N GLY A 240 8.70 -7.41 1.88
CA GLY A 240 7.36 -7.99 1.88
C GLY A 240 6.80 -8.18 0.46
N LEU A 241 6.96 -7.22 -0.44
CA LEU A 241 6.49 -7.39 -1.83
C LEU A 241 7.23 -8.52 -2.57
N ILE A 242 8.56 -8.60 -2.40
CA ILE A 242 9.38 -9.67 -2.99
C ILE A 242 8.95 -11.03 -2.45
N LEU A 243 8.81 -11.17 -1.13
CA LEU A 243 8.38 -12.42 -0.50
C LEU A 243 6.96 -12.81 -0.93
N MET A 244 6.05 -11.84 -1.02
CA MET A 244 4.67 -12.07 -1.47
C MET A 244 4.64 -12.66 -2.88
N THR A 245 5.50 -12.18 -3.78
CA THR A 245 5.61 -12.69 -5.14
C THR A 245 5.99 -14.16 -5.17
N GLY A 246 6.96 -14.56 -4.33
CA GLY A 246 7.36 -15.96 -4.22
C GLY A 246 6.24 -16.85 -3.68
N VAL A 247 5.52 -16.38 -2.66
CA VAL A 247 4.39 -17.12 -2.08
C VAL A 247 3.23 -17.22 -3.07
N SER A 248 2.90 -16.16 -3.80
CA SER A 248 1.81 -16.15 -4.79
C SER A 248 2.14 -16.96 -6.04
N TYR A 249 3.42 -17.13 -6.38
CA TYR A 249 3.86 -18.05 -7.43
C TYR A 249 3.63 -19.52 -7.03
N GLY A 250 3.88 -19.87 -5.77
CA GLY A 250 3.67 -21.23 -5.26
C GLY A 250 2.19 -21.56 -4.97
N ILE A 251 1.41 -20.58 -4.50
CA ILE A 251 0.01 -20.77 -4.10
C ILE A 251 -0.91 -20.05 -5.09
N ARG A 252 -1.50 -20.82 -6.01
CA ARG A 252 -2.34 -20.32 -7.12
C ARG A 252 -3.83 -20.20 -6.79
N THR A 253 -4.24 -20.59 -5.58
CA THR A 253 -5.63 -20.49 -5.11
C THR A 253 -5.75 -19.34 -4.11
N TRP A 254 -6.66 -18.39 -4.36
CA TRP A 254 -6.71 -17.12 -3.63
C TRP A 254 -6.97 -17.27 -2.12
N ASN A 255 -7.82 -18.21 -1.71
CA ASN A 255 -8.17 -18.45 -0.31
C ASN A 255 -6.97 -18.95 0.50
N HIS A 256 -6.24 -19.94 -0.04
CA HIS A 256 -5.01 -20.46 0.54
C HIS A 256 -3.91 -19.41 0.55
N LEU A 257 -3.82 -18.57 -0.49
CA LEU A 257 -2.87 -17.46 -0.53
C LEU A 257 -3.16 -16.45 0.59
N GLN A 258 -4.42 -16.05 0.78
CA GLN A 258 -4.82 -15.13 1.84
C GLN A 258 -4.50 -15.70 3.23
N ILE A 259 -4.79 -16.99 3.46
CA ILE A 259 -4.46 -17.68 4.73
C ILE A 259 -2.95 -17.71 4.95
N ALA A 260 -2.17 -18.13 3.94
CA ALA A 260 -0.72 -18.23 4.03
C ALA A 260 -0.06 -16.88 4.33
N LEU A 261 -0.54 -15.80 3.71
CA LEU A 261 -0.05 -14.44 3.96
C LEU A 261 -0.51 -13.86 5.30
N SER A 262 -1.55 -14.42 5.92
CA SER A 262 -2.02 -14.04 7.26
C SER A 262 -1.19 -14.67 8.37
N CYS A 263 -0.67 -15.87 8.16
CA CYS A 263 0.06 -16.63 9.18
C CYS A 263 1.27 -15.87 9.78
N PRO A 264 2.14 -15.18 9.01
CA PRO A 264 3.29 -14.47 9.57
C PRO A 264 2.94 -13.39 10.60
N THR A 265 1.74 -12.80 10.52
CA THR A 265 1.27 -11.79 11.49
C THR A 265 1.20 -12.34 12.91
N ILE A 266 0.87 -13.63 13.10
CA ILE A 266 0.75 -14.22 14.46
C ILE A 266 2.07 -14.17 15.22
N LEU A 267 3.21 -14.24 14.52
CA LEU A 267 4.54 -14.18 15.11
C LEU A 267 4.78 -12.82 15.77
N LEU A 268 4.12 -11.76 15.30
CA LEU A 268 4.19 -10.42 15.90
C LEU A 268 3.54 -10.36 17.28
N LEU A 269 2.70 -11.33 17.68
CA LEU A 269 2.18 -11.39 19.05
C LEU A 269 3.30 -11.60 20.08
N SER A 270 4.38 -12.26 19.70
CA SER A 270 5.57 -12.43 20.55
C SER A 270 6.23 -11.09 20.91
N TYR A 271 5.98 -10.02 20.14
CA TYR A 271 6.55 -8.70 20.40
C TYR A 271 6.01 -8.07 21.68
N SER A 272 4.89 -8.57 22.21
CA SER A 272 4.43 -8.21 23.56
C SER A 272 5.50 -8.41 24.63
N VAL A 273 6.43 -9.35 24.46
CA VAL A 273 7.53 -9.62 25.39
C VAL A 273 8.74 -8.75 25.11
N PHE A 274 9.10 -8.57 23.84
CA PHE A 274 10.35 -7.92 23.43
C PHE A 274 10.26 -6.39 23.36
N LEU A 275 9.11 -5.86 22.95
CA LEU A 275 8.95 -4.44 22.66
C LEU A 275 8.65 -3.67 23.97
N PRO A 276 9.45 -2.65 24.31
CA PRO A 276 9.14 -1.77 25.43
C PRO A 276 7.95 -0.87 25.08
N GLU A 277 7.29 -0.32 26.10
CA GLU A 277 6.37 0.81 25.90
C GLU A 277 7.18 2.08 25.58
N SER A 278 6.55 3.05 24.90
CA SER A 278 7.19 4.33 24.59
C SER A 278 7.61 5.07 25.87
N PRO A 279 8.91 5.39 26.04
CA PRO A 279 9.36 6.19 27.19
C PRO A 279 8.75 7.59 27.20
N ARG A 280 8.55 8.20 26.03
CA ARG A 280 7.90 9.51 25.90
C ARG A 280 6.44 9.47 26.33
N TRP A 281 5.70 8.46 25.87
CA TRP A 281 4.32 8.27 26.30
C TRP A 281 4.22 8.04 27.81
N LEU A 282 5.12 7.23 28.39
CA LEU A 282 5.15 6.96 29.83
C LEU A 282 5.41 8.23 30.66
N ILE A 283 6.30 9.13 30.20
CA ILE A 283 6.53 10.43 30.85
C ILE A 283 5.26 11.29 30.77
N ASN A 284 4.62 11.39 29.61
CA ASN A 284 3.36 12.13 29.43
C ASN A 284 2.22 11.56 30.29
N ALA A 285 2.17 10.24 30.47
CA ALA A 285 1.20 9.55 31.31
C ALA A 285 1.52 9.63 32.82
N GLY A 286 2.59 10.32 33.23
CA GLY A 286 3.02 10.44 34.63
C GLY A 286 3.73 9.20 35.20
N ARG A 287 3.94 8.15 34.39
CA ARG A 287 4.58 6.88 34.78
C ARG A 287 6.11 6.94 34.63
N VAL A 288 6.72 7.95 35.25
CA VAL A 288 8.15 8.28 35.10
C VAL A 288 9.08 7.15 35.55
N LYS A 289 8.71 6.41 36.61
CA LYS A 289 9.51 5.28 37.12
C LYS A 289 9.71 4.18 36.08
N GLU A 290 8.68 3.88 35.29
CA GLU A 290 8.76 2.88 34.23
C GLU A 290 9.59 3.37 33.05
N ALA A 291 9.43 4.64 32.67
CA ALA A 291 10.27 5.26 31.65
C ALA A 291 11.75 5.21 32.04
N ALA A 292 12.06 5.53 33.30
CA ALA A 292 13.42 5.47 33.84
C ALA A 292 13.98 4.03 33.83
N ALA A 293 13.15 3.01 34.10
CA ALA A 293 13.56 1.61 34.03
C ALA A 293 13.95 1.20 32.59
N ILE A 294 13.20 1.67 31.59
CA ILE A 294 13.51 1.41 30.17
C ILE A 294 14.83 2.11 29.77
N VAL A 295 15.00 3.37 30.15
CA VAL A 295 16.24 4.12 29.87
C VAL A 295 17.45 3.50 30.58
N ARG A 296 17.29 3.02 31.82
CA ARG A 296 18.32 2.25 32.54
C ARG A 296 18.73 0.98 31.82
N ARG A 297 17.75 0.21 31.32
CA ARG A 297 18.03 -1.01 30.54
C ARG A 297 18.79 -0.67 29.26
N LEU A 298 18.39 0.40 28.58
CA LEU A 298 19.05 0.90 27.38
C LEU A 298 20.50 1.31 27.67
N ALA A 299 20.74 2.02 28.77
CA ALA A 299 22.09 2.41 29.22
C ALA A 299 22.97 1.21 29.55
N LYS A 300 22.41 0.22 30.28
CA LYS A 300 23.11 -1.00 30.65
C LYS A 300 23.52 -1.83 29.43
N GLU A 301 22.61 -2.04 28.47
CA GLU A 301 22.88 -2.82 27.26
C GLU A 301 23.80 -2.07 26.27
N ASN A 302 23.82 -0.74 26.30
CA ASN A 302 24.77 0.07 25.52
C ASN A 302 26.14 0.26 26.21
N GLY A 303 26.28 -0.18 27.47
CA GLY A 303 27.52 -0.03 28.23
C GLY A 303 27.85 1.41 28.65
N VAL A 304 26.85 2.29 28.73
CA VAL A 304 27.04 3.72 29.05
C VAL A 304 26.60 4.00 30.49
N THR A 305 27.47 4.62 31.28
CA THR A 305 27.13 5.12 32.62
C THR A 305 26.49 6.50 32.51
N VAL A 306 25.18 6.58 32.76
CA VAL A 306 24.40 7.82 32.66
C VAL A 306 24.17 8.38 34.07
N SER A 307 24.32 9.70 34.26
CA SER A 307 24.09 10.38 35.54
C SER A 307 22.67 10.14 36.08
N GLU A 308 22.52 9.99 37.40
CA GLU A 308 21.22 9.83 38.06
C GLU A 308 20.22 10.95 37.74
N LYS A 309 20.73 12.17 37.46
CA LYS A 309 19.89 13.32 37.08
C LYS A 309 19.21 13.15 35.71
N ILE A 310 19.85 12.46 34.77
CA ILE A 310 19.29 12.15 33.44
C ILE A 310 18.30 10.97 33.57
N LEU A 311 18.62 10.03 34.46
CA LEU A 311 17.80 8.84 34.75
C LEU A 311 16.50 9.16 35.50
N SER A 312 16.47 10.21 36.32
CA SER A 312 15.28 10.56 37.10
C SER A 312 14.15 11.10 36.24
N LEU A 313 14.46 11.59 35.02
CA LEU A 313 13.52 12.12 34.00
C LEU A 313 12.54 13.19 34.51
N GLN A 314 12.72 13.68 35.74
CA GLN A 314 11.76 14.52 36.45
C GLN A 314 11.77 15.98 35.99
N GLU A 315 12.85 16.39 35.31
CA GLU A 315 13.01 17.71 34.69
C GLU A 315 12.73 17.71 33.17
N VAL A 316 12.38 16.55 32.59
CA VAL A 316 12.16 16.44 31.14
C VAL A 316 10.79 17.02 30.79
N LYS A 317 10.78 18.19 30.14
CA LYS A 317 9.58 18.69 29.47
C LYS A 317 9.44 18.02 28.11
N LEU A 318 8.34 17.31 27.91
CA LEU A 318 7.86 17.02 26.57
C LEU A 318 7.24 18.30 26.00
N GLU A 319 7.54 18.59 24.74
CA GLU A 319 7.01 19.80 24.09
C GLU A 319 5.47 19.74 24.15
N SER A 320 4.87 20.73 24.82
CA SER A 320 3.41 20.84 25.01
C SER A 320 2.71 20.94 23.66
N ASN A 321 1.52 20.33 23.57
CA ASN A 321 0.57 20.42 22.46
C ASN A 321 0.73 21.73 21.69
N GLY A 322 1.15 21.61 20.44
CA GLY A 322 1.28 22.74 19.53
C GLY A 322 -0.02 23.52 19.42
N GLU A 323 0.11 24.78 19.04
CA GLU A 323 -1.00 25.65 18.66
C GLU A 323 -2.06 24.91 17.85
N LYS A 324 -3.33 25.31 18.04
CA LYS A 324 -4.48 24.66 17.40
C LYS A 324 -4.26 24.62 15.88
N ILE A 325 -4.56 23.48 15.25
CA ILE A 325 -4.49 23.26 13.78
C ILE A 325 -5.09 24.42 12.97
N TRP A 326 -6.08 25.10 13.51
CA TRP A 326 -6.71 26.28 12.94
C TRP A 326 -5.74 27.40 12.54
N HIS A 327 -4.59 27.54 13.20
CA HIS A 327 -3.57 28.53 12.82
C HIS A 327 -2.99 28.31 11.40
N ILE A 328 -3.11 27.11 10.85
CA ILE A 328 -2.75 26.80 9.45
C ILE A 328 -3.60 27.60 8.46
N PHE A 329 -4.87 27.82 8.78
CA PHE A 329 -5.84 28.48 7.89
C PHE A 329 -5.86 30.00 8.04
N ILE A 330 -5.15 30.55 9.03
CA ILE A 330 -5.12 31.99 9.32
C ILE A 330 -4.05 32.69 8.45
N ASP A 331 -2.87 32.08 8.31
CA ASP A 331 -1.78 32.64 7.50
C ASP A 331 -1.94 32.24 6.02
N ARG A 332 -2.12 33.24 5.14
CA ARG A 332 -2.28 33.02 3.69
C ARG A 332 -1.09 32.29 3.06
N THR A 333 0.13 32.60 3.48
CA THR A 333 1.35 31.98 2.94
C THR A 333 1.42 30.51 3.34
N LEU A 334 1.08 30.22 4.59
CA LEU A 334 1.02 28.85 5.10
C LEU A 334 -0.10 28.06 4.41
N LEU A 335 -1.27 28.67 4.21
CA LEU A 335 -2.41 28.06 3.51
C LEU A 335 -2.05 27.63 2.07
N PHE A 336 -1.43 28.51 1.27
CA PHE A 336 -1.01 28.15 -0.09
C PHE A 336 0.03 27.01 -0.10
N ARG A 337 0.98 27.04 0.84
CA ARG A 337 1.97 25.96 1.02
C ARG A 337 1.31 24.64 1.41
N CYS A 338 0.28 24.69 2.27
CA CYS A 338 -0.50 23.52 2.67
C CYS A 338 -1.30 22.95 1.51
N LEU A 339 -2.02 23.79 0.77
CA LEU A 339 -2.82 23.34 -0.35
C LEU A 339 -1.93 22.67 -1.42
N ALA A 340 -0.78 23.27 -1.72
CA ALA A 340 0.18 22.69 -2.65
C ALA A 340 0.69 21.32 -2.16
N ILE A 341 1.00 21.16 -0.86
CA ILE A 341 1.47 19.88 -0.34
C ILE A 341 0.35 18.84 -0.29
N PHE A 342 -0.88 19.23 0.06
CA PHE A 342 -2.05 18.33 0.08
C PHE A 342 -2.37 17.78 -1.31
N ILE A 343 -2.32 18.63 -2.33
CA ILE A 343 -2.47 18.20 -3.73
C ILE A 343 -1.34 17.25 -4.09
N ASN A 344 -0.09 17.58 -3.75
CA ASN A 344 1.06 16.72 -4.05
C ASN A 344 0.96 15.34 -3.37
N TRP A 345 0.54 15.29 -2.10
CA TRP A 345 0.27 14.03 -1.39
C TRP A 345 -0.84 13.21 -2.03
N CYS A 346 -1.93 13.88 -2.45
CA CYS A 346 -3.02 13.23 -3.16
C CYS A 346 -2.51 12.62 -4.48
N VAL A 347 -1.85 13.41 -5.33
CA VAL A 347 -1.31 12.95 -6.63
C VAL A 347 -0.27 11.84 -6.46
N ALA A 348 0.68 11.99 -5.55
CA ALA A 348 1.69 10.96 -5.29
C ALA A 348 1.05 9.63 -4.86
N SER A 349 -0.01 9.70 -4.05
CA SER A 349 -0.76 8.51 -3.60
C SER A 349 -1.60 7.90 -4.73
N VAL A 350 -2.27 8.73 -5.53
CA VAL A 350 -3.03 8.28 -6.72
C VAL A 350 -2.11 7.47 -7.64
N VAL A 351 -0.98 8.05 -8.06
CA VAL A 351 -0.04 7.40 -8.97
C VAL A 351 0.58 6.15 -8.33
N PHE A 352 1.02 6.23 -7.07
CA PHE A 352 1.62 5.10 -6.39
C PHE A 352 0.68 3.90 -6.29
N TYR A 353 -0.54 4.09 -5.79
CA TYR A 353 -1.49 2.99 -5.60
C TYR A 353 -2.15 2.57 -6.90
N GLY A 354 -2.40 3.49 -7.83
CA GLY A 354 -2.95 3.14 -9.14
C GLY A 354 -2.00 2.27 -9.96
N LEU A 355 -0.70 2.58 -9.98
CA LEU A 355 0.29 1.69 -10.60
C LEU A 355 0.44 0.36 -9.85
N SER A 356 0.40 0.38 -8.50
CA SER A 356 0.64 -0.83 -7.69
C SER A 356 -0.52 -1.82 -7.72
N LEU A 357 -1.76 -1.34 -7.72
CA LEU A 357 -2.95 -2.19 -7.71
C LEU A 357 -3.31 -2.72 -9.10
N ASN A 358 -2.92 -2.02 -10.17
CA ASN A 358 -3.26 -2.37 -11.55
C ASN A 358 -2.12 -2.98 -12.34
N ILE A 359 -1.04 -3.38 -11.66
CA ILE A 359 0.08 -4.10 -12.30
C ILE A 359 -0.33 -5.42 -12.98
N GLY A 360 -1.47 -6.00 -12.56
CA GLY A 360 -2.05 -7.15 -13.25
C GLY A 360 -2.61 -6.85 -14.64
N ASN A 361 -2.83 -5.58 -14.99
CA ASN A 361 -3.27 -5.17 -16.32
C ASN A 361 -2.09 -4.90 -17.27
N LEU A 362 -0.85 -4.93 -16.76
CA LEU A 362 0.34 -4.79 -17.58
C LEU A 362 0.59 -6.07 -18.39
N THR A 363 1.02 -5.91 -19.64
CA THR A 363 1.33 -7.03 -20.52
C THR A 363 2.49 -7.89 -20.00
N GLY A 364 2.47 -9.19 -20.32
CA GLY A 364 3.50 -10.14 -19.93
C GLY A 364 3.18 -10.91 -18.65
N ASN A 365 4.22 -11.40 -17.98
CA ASN A 365 4.05 -12.27 -16.80
C ASN A 365 3.82 -11.43 -15.53
N LEU A 366 2.63 -11.58 -14.91
CA LEU A 366 2.24 -10.89 -13.69
C LEU A 366 3.28 -11.01 -12.56
N TYR A 367 3.82 -12.22 -12.31
CA TYR A 367 4.77 -12.44 -11.22
C TYR A 367 6.11 -11.75 -11.48
N LEU A 368 6.61 -11.82 -12.72
CA LEU A 368 7.85 -11.12 -13.09
C LEU A 368 7.67 -9.60 -12.99
N ASN A 369 6.56 -9.08 -13.51
CA ASN A 369 6.23 -7.66 -13.45
C ASN A 369 6.17 -7.18 -12.00
N PHE A 370 5.48 -7.93 -11.13
CA PHE A 370 5.37 -7.60 -9.70
C PHE A 370 6.72 -7.68 -8.97
N PHE A 371 7.57 -8.65 -9.31
CA PHE A 371 8.91 -8.76 -8.74
C PHE A 371 9.81 -7.58 -9.15
N LEU A 372 9.82 -7.23 -10.44
CA LEU A 372 10.57 -6.08 -10.96
C LEU A 372 10.09 -4.78 -10.32
N PHE A 373 8.79 -4.64 -10.15
CA PHE A 373 8.17 -3.48 -9.48
C PHE A 373 8.68 -3.30 -8.05
N ALA A 374 8.82 -4.40 -7.29
CA ALA A 374 9.39 -4.35 -5.95
C ALA A 374 10.89 -4.01 -5.95
N LEU A 375 11.67 -4.52 -6.92
CA LEU A 375 13.09 -4.19 -7.06
C LEU A 375 13.32 -2.72 -7.44
N VAL A 376 12.47 -2.19 -8.32
CA VAL A 376 12.48 -0.78 -8.72
C VAL A 376 12.20 0.12 -7.51
N GLU A 377 11.30 -0.30 -6.63
CA GLU A 377 11.01 0.43 -5.40
C GLU A 377 12.20 0.45 -4.43
N VAL A 378 12.92 -0.68 -4.28
CA VAL A 378 14.19 -0.74 -3.56
C VAL A 378 15.22 0.24 -4.14
N ALA A 379 15.35 0.26 -5.47
CA ALA A 379 16.26 1.18 -6.16
C ALA A 379 15.86 2.65 -5.92
N ALA A 380 14.56 2.97 -5.98
CA ALA A 380 14.04 4.31 -5.72
C ALA A 380 14.36 4.79 -4.31
N TYR A 381 14.17 3.94 -3.29
CA TYR A 381 14.50 4.28 -1.91
C TYR A 381 16.00 4.43 -1.67
N PHE A 382 16.82 3.62 -2.33
CA PHE A 382 18.27 3.77 -2.29
C PHE A 382 18.72 5.11 -2.90
N VAL A 383 18.20 5.47 -4.07
CA VAL A 383 18.48 6.77 -4.71
C VAL A 383 18.01 7.92 -3.82
N CYS A 384 16.81 7.82 -3.24
CA CYS A 384 16.34 8.81 -2.27
C CYS A 384 17.30 8.95 -1.09
N LEU A 385 17.79 7.85 -0.51
CA LEU A 385 18.72 7.91 0.63
C LEU A 385 20.02 8.64 0.30
N VAL A 386 20.57 8.42 -0.90
CA VAL A 386 21.86 9.02 -1.33
C VAL A 386 21.70 10.48 -1.74
N PHE A 387 20.66 10.82 -2.51
CA PHE A 387 20.53 12.14 -3.14
C PHE A 387 19.75 13.17 -2.32
N LEU A 388 19.03 12.76 -1.27
CA LEU A 388 18.18 13.67 -0.48
C LEU A 388 18.99 14.79 0.20
N ASP A 389 20.22 14.50 0.66
CA ASP A 389 21.08 15.50 1.28
C ASP A 389 21.84 16.38 0.25
N SER A 390 22.20 15.83 -0.92
CA SER A 390 23.04 16.50 -1.93
C SER A 390 22.25 17.35 -2.92
N PHE A 391 21.13 16.84 -3.46
CA PHE A 391 20.35 17.48 -4.52
C PHE A 391 19.26 18.44 -4.00
N GLY A 392 18.96 18.35 -2.70
CA GLY A 392 17.88 19.08 -2.05
C GLY A 392 16.50 18.45 -2.29
N ARG A 393 15.62 18.55 -1.30
CA ARG A 393 14.35 17.81 -1.22
C ARG A 393 13.36 18.27 -2.30
N ARG A 394 13.22 19.58 -2.52
CA ARG A 394 12.30 20.16 -3.51
C ARG A 394 12.65 19.73 -4.94
N ARG A 395 13.93 19.81 -5.31
CA ARG A 395 14.39 19.43 -6.66
C ARG A 395 14.17 17.93 -6.88
N LEU A 396 14.55 17.11 -5.90
CA LEU A 396 14.35 15.67 -5.97
C LEU A 396 12.87 15.29 -6.14
N GLN A 397 11.94 15.94 -5.40
CA GLN A 397 10.50 15.74 -5.56
C GLN A 397 10.00 16.12 -6.96
N CYS A 398 10.40 17.28 -7.48
CA CYS A 398 9.99 17.72 -8.81
C CYS A 398 10.55 16.79 -9.90
N CYS A 399 11.83 16.41 -9.80
CA CYS A 399 12.47 15.53 -10.76
C CYS A 399 11.84 14.12 -10.75
N SER A 400 11.53 13.55 -9.58
CA SER A 400 10.91 12.23 -9.49
C SER A 400 9.48 12.22 -10.06
N MET A 401 8.69 13.26 -9.77
CA MET A 401 7.34 13.40 -10.33
C MET A 401 7.36 13.65 -11.83
N LEU A 402 8.28 14.48 -12.34
CA LEU A 402 8.43 14.71 -13.78
C LEU A 402 8.90 13.46 -14.50
N LEU A 403 9.88 12.74 -13.94
CA LEU A 403 10.36 11.48 -14.50
C LEU A 403 9.22 10.46 -14.57
N GLY A 404 8.48 10.28 -13.46
CA GLY A 404 7.36 9.35 -13.41
C GLY A 404 6.24 9.73 -14.38
N GLY A 405 5.86 11.02 -14.42
CA GLY A 405 4.80 11.51 -15.30
C GLY A 405 5.18 11.43 -16.78
N VAL A 406 6.40 11.82 -17.16
CA VAL A 406 6.89 11.69 -18.54
C VAL A 406 6.96 10.23 -18.94
N ALA A 407 7.40 9.33 -18.06
CA ALA A 407 7.43 7.90 -18.35
C ALA A 407 6.03 7.34 -18.62
N CYS A 408 5.05 7.63 -17.76
CA CYS A 408 3.64 7.22 -17.96
C CYS A 408 2.98 7.86 -19.20
N LEU A 409 3.45 9.04 -19.64
CA LEU A 409 2.97 9.66 -20.88
C LEU A 409 3.60 9.03 -22.12
N LEU A 410 4.88 8.69 -22.07
CA LEU A 410 5.61 8.11 -23.21
C LEU A 410 5.16 6.68 -23.52
N SER A 411 4.68 5.99 -22.51
CA SER A 411 4.26 4.61 -22.58
C SER A 411 2.85 4.43 -23.19
N LEU A 412 2.10 5.53 -23.36
CA LEU A 412 0.92 5.60 -24.23
C LEU A 412 1.22 5.20 -25.67
N PHE A 413 2.37 5.59 -26.19
CA PHE A 413 2.74 5.33 -27.59
C PHE A 413 2.84 3.83 -27.88
N PRO A 414 3.62 3.01 -27.13
CA PRO A 414 3.66 1.57 -27.34
C PRO A 414 2.33 0.89 -27.00
N VAL A 415 1.55 1.38 -26.03
CA VAL A 415 0.23 0.78 -25.73
C VAL A 415 -0.79 0.98 -26.86
N MET A 416 -0.78 2.13 -27.53
CA MET A 416 -1.76 2.45 -28.58
C MET A 416 -1.30 2.04 -29.98
N TYR A 417 0.00 2.11 -30.26
CA TYR A 417 0.56 1.92 -31.60
C TYR A 417 1.58 0.77 -31.70
N GLY A 418 1.97 0.16 -30.58
CA GLY A 418 2.94 -0.93 -30.56
C GLY A 418 2.34 -2.27 -30.99
N GLY A 419 3.11 -3.05 -31.74
CA GLY A 419 2.80 -4.46 -32.02
C GLY A 419 3.25 -5.38 -30.86
N GLU A 420 2.97 -6.68 -30.97
CA GLU A 420 3.29 -7.69 -29.92
C GLU A 420 4.78 -7.70 -29.52
N GLY A 421 5.69 -7.31 -30.42
CA GLY A 421 7.13 -7.22 -30.18
C GLY A 421 7.60 -6.06 -29.30
N GLU A 422 6.79 -5.02 -29.07
CA GLU A 422 7.16 -3.81 -28.31
C GLU A 422 6.64 -3.83 -26.86
N THR A 423 6.08 -4.94 -26.40
CA THR A 423 5.54 -5.10 -25.04
C THR A 423 6.58 -4.84 -23.94
N TRP A 424 7.86 -5.16 -24.21
CA TRP A 424 8.97 -4.89 -23.30
C TRP A 424 9.16 -3.39 -23.03
N LEU A 425 8.86 -2.53 -24.01
CA LEU A 425 9.01 -1.08 -23.90
C LEU A 425 7.96 -0.50 -22.95
N THR A 426 6.72 -0.98 -23.04
CA THR A 426 5.65 -0.62 -22.09
C THR A 426 6.03 -1.01 -20.66
N VAL A 427 6.51 -2.25 -20.47
CA VAL A 427 6.97 -2.70 -19.14
C VAL A 427 8.11 -1.82 -18.64
N ALA A 428 9.12 -1.54 -19.46
CA ALA A 428 10.27 -0.71 -19.08
C ALA A 428 9.86 0.71 -18.67
N LEU A 429 9.00 1.37 -19.45
CA LEU A 429 8.51 2.71 -19.13
C LEU A 429 7.63 2.72 -17.88
N SER A 430 6.76 1.72 -17.70
CA SER A 430 5.97 1.57 -16.49
C SER A 430 6.84 1.39 -15.24
N MET A 431 7.95 0.65 -15.35
CA MET A 431 8.94 0.52 -14.27
C MET A 431 9.60 1.87 -13.95
N ILE A 432 9.93 2.70 -14.95
CA ILE A 432 10.44 4.07 -14.72
C ILE A 432 9.35 4.96 -14.08
N GLY A 433 8.10 4.82 -14.51
CA GLY A 433 6.93 5.46 -13.90
C GLY A 433 6.83 5.15 -12.41
N LYS A 434 6.89 3.86 -12.07
CA LYS A 434 6.91 3.38 -10.68
C LYS A 434 8.11 3.89 -9.90
N PHE A 435 9.31 3.88 -10.49
CA PHE A 435 10.51 4.42 -9.85
C PHE A 435 10.29 5.87 -9.40
N GLY A 436 9.78 6.72 -10.31
CA GLY A 436 9.46 8.11 -10.03
C GLY A 436 8.39 8.27 -8.95
N ALA A 437 7.32 7.47 -9.01
CA ALA A 437 6.24 7.48 -8.03
C ALA A 437 6.71 7.07 -6.62
N SER A 438 7.48 5.98 -6.50
CA SER A 438 8.03 5.53 -5.20
C SER A 438 9.04 6.52 -4.63
N ALA A 439 9.89 7.11 -5.47
CA ALA A 439 10.82 8.16 -5.04
C ALA A 439 10.07 9.41 -4.55
N ALA A 440 9.06 9.87 -5.30
CA ALA A 440 8.21 11.00 -4.91
C ALA A 440 7.45 10.74 -3.60
N PHE A 441 6.96 9.52 -3.39
CA PHE A 441 6.26 9.13 -2.16
C PHE A 441 7.21 9.10 -0.95
N ALA A 442 8.47 8.70 -1.12
CA ALA A 442 9.47 8.74 -0.04
C ALA A 442 9.90 10.18 0.32
N VAL A 443 10.17 11.01 -0.69
CA VAL A 443 10.70 12.38 -0.48
C VAL A 443 9.65 13.31 0.14
N ILE A 444 8.37 13.13 -0.18
CA ILE A 444 7.30 14.00 0.31
C ILE A 444 7.12 13.93 1.84
N TYR A 445 7.40 12.78 2.48
CA TYR A 445 7.40 12.66 3.95
C TYR A 445 8.41 13.62 4.59
N PHE A 446 9.64 13.68 4.07
CA PHE A 446 10.68 14.58 4.59
C PHE A 446 10.38 16.04 4.28
N TYR A 447 9.96 16.32 3.04
CA TYR A 447 9.65 17.68 2.60
C TYR A 447 8.52 18.31 3.42
N THR A 448 7.50 17.51 3.78
CA THR A 448 6.37 17.96 4.61
C THR A 448 6.84 18.36 6.00
N VAL A 449 7.65 17.53 6.65
CA VAL A 449 8.16 17.79 8.00
C VAL A 449 9.06 19.03 8.04
N GLU A 450 9.85 19.27 6.99
CA GLU A 450 10.71 20.46 6.86
C GLU A 450 9.91 21.74 6.54
N LEU A 451 8.82 21.63 5.76
CA LEU A 451 8.00 22.77 5.37
C LEU A 451 7.16 23.32 6.52
N PHE A 452 6.62 22.43 7.36
CA PHE A 452 5.77 22.83 8.47
C PHE A 452 6.61 23.29 9.69
N PRO A 453 6.26 24.44 10.29
CA PRO A 453 6.82 24.89 11.56
C PRO A 453 6.71 23.80 12.63
N THR A 454 7.70 23.70 13.53
CA THR A 454 7.81 22.64 14.55
C THR A 454 6.53 22.45 15.36
N VAL A 455 5.81 23.54 15.64
CA VAL A 455 4.58 23.55 16.45
C VAL A 455 3.42 22.81 15.77
N ILE A 456 3.29 22.91 14.44
CA ILE A 456 2.18 22.33 13.67
C ILE A 456 2.61 21.16 12.76
N ARG A 457 3.89 20.82 12.77
CA ARG A 457 4.53 19.80 11.93
C ARG A 457 3.84 18.44 11.94
N ASN A 458 3.56 17.90 13.13
CA ASN A 458 2.93 16.59 13.26
C ASN A 458 1.49 16.61 12.73
N SER A 459 0.74 17.68 13.04
CA SER A 459 -0.62 17.87 12.56
C SER A 459 -0.70 18.07 11.04
N GLY A 460 0.22 18.86 10.48
CA GLY A 460 0.34 19.10 9.04
C GLY A 460 0.68 17.82 8.27
N LEU A 461 1.59 16.99 8.79
CA LEU A 461 1.87 15.67 8.24
C LEU A 461 0.66 14.74 8.34
N GLY A 462 -0.06 14.75 9.46
CA GLY A 462 -1.29 13.98 9.66
C GLY A 462 -2.37 14.34 8.63
N LEU A 463 -2.67 15.62 8.46
CA LEU A 463 -3.65 16.10 7.48
C LEU A 463 -3.21 15.82 6.03
N SER A 464 -1.91 15.96 5.75
CA SER A 464 -1.34 15.58 4.46
C SER A 464 -1.51 14.09 4.16
N SER A 465 -1.30 13.24 5.16
CA SER A 465 -1.52 11.80 5.04
C SER A 465 -2.99 11.47 4.78
N VAL A 466 -3.95 12.20 5.39
CA VAL A 466 -5.39 12.04 5.09
C VAL A 466 -5.67 12.33 3.62
N MET A 467 -5.13 13.42 3.09
CA MET A 467 -5.27 13.77 1.67
C MET A 467 -4.62 12.72 0.75
N ALA A 468 -3.50 12.13 1.15
CA ALA A 468 -2.91 11.00 0.46
C ALA A 468 -3.87 9.80 0.40
N ARG A 469 -4.56 9.48 1.51
CA ARG A 469 -5.51 8.36 1.54
C ARG A 469 -6.74 8.61 0.66
N ILE A 470 -7.22 9.85 0.56
CA ILE A 470 -8.26 10.22 -0.42
C ILE A 470 -7.79 9.91 -1.84
N GLY A 471 -6.55 10.30 -2.18
CA GLY A 471 -5.95 9.94 -3.47
C GLY A 471 -5.88 8.42 -3.70
N GLY A 472 -5.54 7.64 -2.67
CA GLY A 472 -5.53 6.19 -2.73
C GLY A 472 -6.91 5.58 -3.00
N ILE A 473 -7.99 6.14 -2.40
CA ILE A 473 -9.38 5.71 -2.64
C ILE A 473 -9.80 6.02 -4.09
N LEU A 474 -9.36 7.15 -4.64
CA LEU A 474 -9.67 7.54 -6.01
C LEU A 474 -8.92 6.71 -7.06
N ALA A 475 -7.74 6.18 -6.74
CA ALA A 475 -6.88 5.52 -7.73
C ALA A 475 -7.53 4.31 -8.44
N PRO A 476 -8.18 3.35 -7.75
CA PRO A 476 -8.86 2.24 -8.41
C PRO A 476 -10.01 2.70 -9.32
N TYR A 477 -10.79 3.71 -8.91
CA TYR A 477 -11.85 4.27 -9.74
C TYR A 477 -11.32 4.96 -10.99
N ILE A 478 -10.22 5.69 -10.89
CA ILE A 478 -9.59 6.34 -12.03
C ILE A 478 -9.05 5.28 -13.00
N ALA A 479 -8.54 4.15 -12.49
CA ALA A 479 -8.04 3.07 -13.33
C ALA A 479 -9.17 2.35 -14.10
N ASP A 480 -10.30 2.11 -13.45
CA ASP A 480 -11.45 1.42 -14.05
C ASP A 480 -12.49 2.39 -14.65
N LEU A 481 -12.13 3.66 -14.85
CA LEU A 481 -13.07 4.71 -15.28
C LEU A 481 -13.73 4.41 -16.64
N GLY A 482 -13.03 3.69 -17.52
CA GLY A 482 -13.52 3.26 -18.83
C GLY A 482 -14.78 2.39 -18.78
N HIS A 483 -15.07 1.75 -17.64
CA HIS A 483 -16.26 0.95 -17.42
C HIS A 483 -17.39 1.71 -16.71
N VAL A 484 -17.04 2.77 -15.97
CA VAL A 484 -18.00 3.55 -15.16
C VAL A 484 -18.64 4.67 -15.97
N ILE A 485 -17.91 5.25 -16.92
CA ILE A 485 -18.37 6.37 -17.73
C ILE A 485 -18.18 6.06 -19.20
N SER A 486 -19.26 6.15 -19.99
CA SER A 486 -19.20 6.05 -21.45
C SER A 486 -18.66 7.35 -22.06
N GLY A 487 -17.50 7.30 -22.72
CA GLY A 487 -16.90 8.40 -23.49
C GLY A 487 -15.39 8.27 -23.69
N ASP A 488 -14.84 8.91 -24.71
CA ASP A 488 -13.40 8.79 -25.08
C ASP A 488 -12.45 9.18 -23.93
N MET A 489 -12.84 10.15 -23.10
CA MET A 489 -12.07 10.57 -21.93
C MET A 489 -11.96 9.49 -20.85
N ALA A 490 -12.92 8.57 -20.77
CA ALA A 490 -12.92 7.49 -19.79
C ALA A 490 -11.89 6.40 -20.14
N VAL A 491 -11.58 6.23 -21.43
CA VAL A 491 -10.52 5.33 -21.91
C VAL A 491 -9.15 6.00 -21.82
N VAL A 492 -9.08 7.30 -22.11
CA VAL A 492 -7.83 8.06 -22.20
C VAL A 492 -7.25 8.42 -20.82
N LEU A 493 -8.08 8.68 -19.81
CA LEU A 493 -7.61 9.11 -18.49
C LEU A 493 -6.82 8.03 -17.71
N PRO A 494 -7.28 6.76 -17.61
CA PRO A 494 -6.48 5.69 -17.01
C PRO A 494 -5.14 5.49 -17.71
N LEU A 495 -5.16 5.56 -19.05
CA LEU A 495 -3.97 5.45 -19.90
C LEU A 495 -2.97 6.58 -19.61
N LEU A 496 -3.44 7.83 -19.52
CA LEU A 496 -2.58 9.00 -19.23
C LEU A 496 -1.95 8.96 -17.84
N ILE A 497 -2.66 8.42 -16.85
CA ILE A 497 -2.24 8.50 -15.43
C ILE A 497 -1.48 7.24 -15.01
N PHE A 498 -1.89 6.06 -15.49
CA PHE A 498 -1.41 4.77 -15.02
C PHE A 498 -0.79 3.89 -16.10
N ASP A 499 -0.70 4.35 -17.36
CA ASP A 499 -0.02 3.64 -18.44
C ASP A 499 -0.62 2.28 -18.86
N PHE A 500 -1.80 1.93 -18.36
CA PHE A 500 -2.43 0.65 -18.73
C PHE A 500 -3.82 0.89 -19.30
N ARG A 501 -4.18 0.06 -20.27
CA ARG A 501 -5.53 0.03 -20.81
C ARG A 501 -6.44 -0.61 -19.75
N ALA A 502 -7.54 0.05 -19.41
CA ALA A 502 -8.63 -0.62 -18.71
C ALA A 502 -9.14 -1.74 -19.64
N THR A 503 -8.95 -2.99 -19.23
CA THR A 503 -9.42 -4.17 -19.98
C THR A 503 -10.93 -4.32 -19.83
#